data_AF-A0AAV4FKH4-F1
#
_entry.id   AF-A0AAV4FKH4-F1
#
_cell.length_a   1.000
_cell.length_b   1.000
_cell.length_c   1.000
_cell.angle_alpha   90.00
_cell.angle_beta   90.00
_cell.angle_gamma   90.00
#
_symmetry.space_group_name_H-M   'P 1'
#
loop_
_entity.id
_entity.type
_entity.pdbx_description
1 polymer ?
#
loop_
_entity_poly.entity_id
_entity_poly.type
_entity_poly.pdbx_seq_one_letter_code
_entity_poly.pdbx_strand_id
1 'polypeptide(L)'
;MQRKTTCAELLKHYEEEGEEFIQRIVTGDETWVRHYDAESKRHSMEYRHKSSPCPTKFKVVACARKLMLTVFWDSEGIVHIVISETRKYY
;
A
#
# COMPACT_ATOMS: atom_id res chain seq x y z
N MET A 1 0.33 -20.44 20.95
CA MET A 1 1.28 -21.53 20.58
C MET A 1 1.42 -21.75 19.07
N GLN A 2 0.47 -21.30 18.23
CA GLN A 2 0.50 -21.54 16.77
C GLN A 2 1.74 -20.98 16.06
N ARG A 3 2.11 -19.70 16.29
CA ARG A 3 3.27 -19.07 15.64
C ARG A 3 4.58 -19.85 15.85
N LYS A 4 4.87 -20.28 17.09
CA LYS A 4 6.10 -21.00 17.41
C LYS A 4 6.18 -22.34 16.66
N THR A 5 5.06 -23.05 16.59
CA THR A 5 4.96 -24.35 15.93
C THR A 5 5.17 -24.21 14.42
N THR A 6 4.44 -23.29 13.78
CA THR A 6 4.60 -23.00 12.35
C THR A 6 6.01 -22.55 11.99
N CYS A 7 6.64 -21.69 12.82
CA CYS A 7 8.02 -21.27 12.58
C CYS A 7 9.01 -22.43 12.70
N ALA A 8 8.81 -23.37 13.63
CA ALA A 8 9.67 -24.54 13.77
C ALA A 8 9.55 -25.49 12.57
N GLU A 9 8.33 -25.68 12.05
CA GLU A 9 8.08 -26.49 10.85
C GLU A 9 8.72 -25.86 9.61
N LEU A 10 8.51 -24.56 9.38
CA LEU A 10 9.11 -23.85 8.26
C LEU A 10 10.65 -23.81 8.35
N LEU A 11 11.20 -23.68 9.55
CA LEU A 11 12.65 -23.75 9.76
C LEU A 11 13.20 -25.13 9.38
N LYS A 12 12.50 -26.20 9.75
CA LYS A 12 12.90 -27.56 9.38
C LYS A 12 12.94 -27.75 7.86
N HIS A 13 11.94 -27.25 7.13
CA HIS A 13 11.94 -27.28 5.66
C HIS A 13 13.15 -26.53 5.07
N TYR A 14 13.47 -25.36 5.62
CA TYR A 14 14.65 -24.62 5.21
C TYR A 14 15.96 -25.34 5.54
N GLU A 15 16.06 -26.03 6.68
CA GLU A 15 17.25 -26.83 7.03
C GLU A 15 17.45 -28.04 6.08
N GLU A 16 16.35 -28.61 5.57
CA GLU A 16 16.38 -29.77 4.65
C GLU A 16 16.64 -29.38 3.19
N GLU A 17 16.02 -28.31 2.69
CA GLU A 17 16.02 -27.91 1.28
C GLU A 17 16.84 -26.64 0.98
N GLY A 18 17.23 -25.88 2.00
CA GLY A 18 18.03 -24.66 1.88
C GLY A 18 17.34 -23.56 1.06
N GLU A 19 18.11 -22.89 0.21
CA GLU A 19 17.62 -21.80 -0.64
C GLU A 19 16.58 -22.23 -1.67
N GLU A 20 16.56 -23.52 -2.06
CA GLU A 20 15.57 -24.03 -3.00
C GLU A 20 14.15 -23.93 -2.44
N PHE A 21 14.00 -24.08 -1.12
CA PHE A 21 12.72 -23.85 -0.44
C PHE A 21 12.26 -22.40 -0.58
N ILE A 22 13.17 -21.44 -0.38
CA ILE A 22 12.85 -20.01 -0.47
C ILE A 22 12.52 -19.60 -1.92
N GLN A 23 13.25 -20.11 -2.90
CA GLN A 23 13.06 -19.80 -4.32
C GLN A 23 11.69 -20.22 -4.85
N ARG A 24 11.07 -21.24 -4.25
CA ARG A 24 9.74 -21.72 -4.64
C ARG A 24 8.59 -20.94 -3.99
N ILE A 25 8.88 -20.03 -3.04
CA ILE A 25 7.85 -19.27 -2.35
C ILE A 25 7.40 -18.09 -3.21
N VAL A 26 6.11 -18.11 -3.58
CA VAL A 26 5.38 -16.93 -4.02
C VAL A 26 4.61 -16.38 -2.83
N THR A 27 4.82 -15.12 -2.49
CA THR A 27 4.06 -14.43 -1.44
C THR A 27 3.27 -13.27 -2.03
N GLY A 28 2.35 -12.71 -1.26
CA GLY A 28 1.65 -11.51 -1.66
C GLY A 28 1.07 -10.75 -0.48
N ASP A 29 0.86 -9.45 -0.69
CA ASP A 29 0.29 -8.55 0.31
C ASP A 29 -0.59 -7.48 -0.35
N GLU A 30 -1.46 -6.87 0.45
CA GLU A 30 -2.42 -5.86 0.02
C GLU A 30 -2.13 -4.50 0.66
N THR A 31 -1.99 -3.47 -0.16
CA THR A 31 -1.75 -2.10 0.30
C THR A 31 -2.73 -1.10 -0.30
N TRP A 32 -3.02 -0.05 0.45
CA TRP A 32 -3.91 1.02 0.02
C TRP A 32 -3.12 2.13 -0.69
N VAL A 33 -3.42 2.36 -1.97
CA VAL A 33 -2.85 3.45 -2.75
C VAL A 33 -3.86 4.60 -2.83
N ARG A 34 -3.40 5.80 -2.43
CA ARG A 34 -4.22 7.03 -2.50
C ARG A 34 -3.90 7.76 -3.80
N HIS A 35 -4.92 8.03 -4.60
CA HIS A 35 -4.78 8.72 -5.90
C HIS A 35 -4.43 10.23 -5.76
N TYR A 36 -4.61 10.80 -4.56
CA TYR A 36 -4.32 12.21 -4.30
C TYR A 36 -3.77 12.35 -2.87
N ASP A 37 -2.52 12.79 -2.75
CA ASP A 37 -2.10 13.47 -1.52
C ASP A 37 -2.78 14.83 -1.53
N ALA A 38 -3.72 15.04 -0.61
CA ALA A 38 -4.23 16.38 -0.38
C ALA A 38 -3.03 17.29 -0.16
N GLU A 39 -2.88 18.34 -0.99
CA GLU A 39 -1.83 19.35 -0.78
C GLU A 39 -1.79 19.66 0.70
N SER A 40 -0.63 19.40 1.33
CA SER A 40 -0.47 19.67 2.74
C SER A 40 -0.82 21.14 2.98
N LYS A 41 -1.31 21.50 4.18
CA LYS A 41 -1.57 22.92 4.52
C LYS A 41 -0.38 23.82 4.19
N ARG A 42 0.85 23.26 4.23
CA ARG A 42 2.11 23.92 3.87
C ARG A 42 2.28 24.13 2.36
N HIS A 43 1.87 23.17 1.53
CA HIS A 43 1.85 23.31 0.06
C HIS A 43 0.75 24.29 -0.39
N SER A 44 -0.39 24.30 0.29
CA SER A 44 -1.49 25.22 -0.01
C SER A 44 -1.29 26.64 0.58
N MET A 45 -0.11 26.98 1.10
CA MET A 45 0.16 28.33 1.61
C MET A 45 0.60 29.23 0.46
N GLU A 46 -0.32 30.07 0.01
CA GLU A 46 0.02 31.19 -0.86
C GLU A 46 0.42 32.40 0.00
N TYR A 47 1.60 32.97 -0.24
CA TYR A 47 2.00 34.24 0.37
C TYR A 47 1.14 35.36 -0.21
N ARG A 48 0.36 36.05 0.65
CA ARG A 48 -0.53 37.14 0.23
C ARG A 48 -0.41 38.37 1.13
N HIS A 49 -0.78 39.52 0.57
CA HIS A 49 -0.84 40.80 1.27
C HIS A 49 -2.03 40.86 2.24
N LYS A 50 -1.90 41.57 3.37
CA LYS A 50 -2.95 41.62 4.43
C LYS A 50 -4.32 42.13 3.97
N SER A 51 -4.37 42.86 2.85
CA SER A 51 -5.61 43.40 2.27
C SER A 51 -6.28 42.48 1.25
N SER A 52 -5.74 41.29 0.98
CA SER A 52 -6.34 40.37 0.02
C SER A 52 -7.59 39.68 0.59
N PRO A 53 -8.60 39.36 -0.24
CA PRO A 53 -9.76 38.56 0.18
C PRO A 53 -9.35 37.21 0.80
N CYS A 54 -10.17 36.68 1.72
CA CYS A 54 -9.93 35.39 2.36
C CYS A 54 -9.85 34.28 1.28
N PRO A 55 -8.81 33.42 1.28
CA PRO A 55 -8.68 32.39 0.27
C PRO A 55 -9.85 31.41 0.35
N THR A 56 -10.53 31.20 -0.77
CA THR A 56 -11.50 30.11 -0.92
C THR A 56 -10.72 28.80 -0.97
N LYS A 57 -10.55 28.15 0.18
CA LYS A 57 -9.97 26.81 0.22
C LYS A 57 -10.95 25.88 -0.48
N PHE A 58 -10.59 25.36 -1.64
CA PHE A 58 -11.29 24.22 -2.20
C PHE A 58 -11.25 23.13 -1.13
N LYS A 59 -12.43 22.75 -0.60
CA LYS A 59 -12.54 21.56 0.23
C LYS A 59 -12.20 20.40 -0.68
N VAL A 60 -10.94 19.97 -0.65
CA VAL A 60 -10.54 18.71 -1.27
C VAL A 60 -11.31 17.64 -0.51
N VAL A 61 -12.35 17.10 -1.14
CA VAL A 61 -13.03 15.90 -0.66
C VAL A 61 -12.01 14.77 -0.82
N ALA A 62 -11.18 14.59 0.19
CA ALA A 62 -10.22 13.51 0.27
C ALA A 62 -11.01 12.21 0.48
N CYS A 63 -11.49 11.61 -0.62
CA CYS A 63 -11.88 10.19 -0.78
C CYS A 63 -12.85 10.07 -1.96
N ALA A 64 -12.37 10.15 -3.20
CA ALA A 64 -13.16 9.63 -4.32
C ALA A 64 -12.64 8.27 -4.79
N ARG A 65 -11.32 8.01 -4.71
CA ARG A 65 -10.72 6.76 -5.19
C ARG A 65 -9.59 6.29 -4.27
N LYS A 66 -9.91 5.36 -3.37
CA LYS A 66 -8.90 4.50 -2.75
C LYS A 66 -8.73 3.30 -3.68
N LEU A 67 -7.51 3.02 -4.09
CA LEU A 67 -7.16 1.80 -4.81
C LEU A 67 -6.61 0.81 -3.80
N MET A 68 -7.07 -0.43 -3.86
CA MET A 68 -6.42 -1.53 -3.17
C MET A 68 -5.51 -2.22 -4.19
N LEU A 69 -4.22 -2.23 -3.87
CA LEU A 69 -3.18 -2.85 -4.65
C LEU A 69 -2.82 -4.17 -3.99
N THR A 70 -3.08 -5.28 -4.65
CA THR A 70 -2.61 -6.61 -4.24
C THR A 70 -1.39 -6.96 -5.10
N VAL A 71 -0.24 -7.18 -4.48
CA VAL A 71 1.02 -7.52 -5.16
C VAL A 71 1.41 -8.93 -4.78
N PHE A 72 1.75 -9.76 -5.77
CA PHE A 72 2.38 -11.06 -5.58
C PHE A 72 3.80 -11.01 -6.14
N TRP A 73 4.76 -11.57 -5.39
CA TRP A 73 6.17 -11.61 -5.78
C TRP A 73 6.84 -12.89 -5.27
N ASP A 74 7.90 -13.28 -5.96
CA ASP A 74 8.80 -14.37 -5.60
C ASP A 74 10.23 -13.86 -5.44
N SER A 75 11.21 -14.77 -5.44
CA SER A 75 12.63 -14.42 -5.32
C SER A 75 13.20 -13.69 -6.53
N GLU A 76 12.55 -13.76 -7.70
CA GLU A 76 12.99 -13.13 -8.95
C GLU A 76 12.32 -11.78 -9.20
N GLY A 77 11.11 -11.58 -8.68
CA GLY A 77 10.45 -10.28 -8.72
C GLY A 77 8.94 -10.34 -8.64
N ILE A 78 8.28 -9.33 -9.21
CA ILE A 78 6.83 -9.21 -9.19
C ILE A 78 6.23 -10.21 -10.18
N VAL A 79 5.42 -11.12 -9.65
CA VAL A 79 4.70 -12.14 -10.42
C VAL A 79 3.37 -11.56 -10.92
N HIS A 80 2.65 -10.84 -10.07
CA HIS A 80 1.33 -10.31 -10.42
C HIS A 80 0.96 -9.06 -9.63
N ILE A 81 0.23 -8.16 -10.28
CA ILE A 81 -0.34 -6.96 -9.66
C ILE A 81 -1.83 -6.90 -10.00
N VAL A 82 -2.67 -6.79 -8.97
CA VAL A 82 -4.10 -6.53 -9.11
C VAL A 82 -4.41 -5.17 -8.50
N ILE A 83 -5.07 -4.32 -9.28
CA ILE A 83 -5.59 -3.04 -8.82
C ILE A 83 -7.11 -3.17 -8.76
N SER A 84 -7.66 -3.06 -7.55
CA SER A 84 -9.11 -3.03 -7.36
C SER A 84 -9.56 -1.64 -6.89
N GLU A 85 -10.58 -1.10 -7.55
CA GLU A 85 -11.27 0.09 -7.07
C GLU A 85 -12.30 -0.33 -6.03
N THR A 86 -12.30 0.30 -4.84
CA THR A 86 -13.48 0.25 -3.99
C THR A 86 -14.57 1.10 -4.62
N ARG A 87 -15.42 0.51 -5.48
CA ARG A 87 -16.68 1.15 -5.86
C ARG A 87 -17.55 1.21 -4.61
N LYS A 88 -17.73 2.42 -4.06
CA LYS A 88 -18.83 2.65 -3.13
C LYS A 88 -20.12 2.50 -3.94
N TYR A 89 -20.80 1.37 -3.78
CA TYR A 89 -22.19 1.27 -4.18
C TYR A 89 -22.96 2.25 -3.29
N TYR A 90 -23.50 3.31 -3.91
CA TYR A 90 -24.40 4.26 -3.28
C TYR A 90 -25.84 3.75 -3.38
#